data_AF-A0A955Q8E6-F1
#
_entry.id   AF-A0A955Q8E6-F1
#
_cell.length_a   1.000
_cell.length_b   1.000
_cell.length_c   1.000
_cell.angle_alpha   90.00
_cell.angle_beta   90.00
_cell.angle_gamma   90.00
#
_symmetry.space_group_name_H-M   'P 1'
#
loop_
_entity.id
_entity.type
_entity.pdbx_description
1 polymer ?
#
loop_
_entity_poly.entity_id
_entity_poly.type
_entity_poly.pdbx_seq_one_letter_code
_entity_poly.pdbx_strand_id
1 'polypeptide(L)'
;MGPTKAVVKDCGIYDAKTGNLIKDGFPTHESIQDYAAHHYLVLPVVNKDCQPWLLDGQPIFCLRGTRYENLKDEVLHLARCPDCGGMGIRDDEPVVESDCIRCVSCGHEFDTRLEMMES
;
A
#
# COMPACT_ATOMS: atom_id res chain seq x y z
N MET A 1 6.58 0.29 17.92
CA MET A 1 5.19 0.12 17.45
C MET A 1 5.00 1.04 16.25
N GLY A 2 4.57 0.49 15.11
CA GLY A 2 4.22 1.28 13.92
C GLY A 2 2.80 1.84 14.00
N PRO A 3 2.33 2.60 12.99
CA PRO A 3 0.96 3.10 12.94
C PRO A 3 -0.06 1.96 12.93
N THR A 4 -1.25 2.24 13.43
CA THR A 4 -2.34 1.27 13.42
C THR A 4 -2.80 1.04 11.99
N LYS A 5 -2.71 -0.21 11.53
CA LYS A 5 -3.24 -0.64 10.24
C LYS A 5 -4.75 -0.64 10.32
N ALA A 6 -5.38 0.17 9.49
CA ALA A 6 -6.83 0.33 9.48
C ALA A 6 -7.41 0.01 8.11
N VAL A 7 -8.69 -0.38 8.07
CA VAL A 7 -9.46 -0.61 6.84
C VAL A 7 -10.70 0.25 6.84
N VAL A 8 -11.13 0.64 5.64
CA VAL A 8 -12.33 1.44 5.43
C VAL A 8 -13.49 0.53 5.06
N LYS A 9 -14.61 0.64 5.79
CA LYS A 9 -15.87 -0.07 5.52
C LYS A 9 -17.03 0.85 5.85
N ASP A 10 -18.08 0.89 5.04
CA ASP A 10 -19.32 1.62 5.34
C ASP A 10 -19.12 3.06 5.86
N CYS A 11 -18.20 3.81 5.24
CA CYS A 11 -17.80 5.17 5.65
C CYS A 11 -17.23 5.27 7.07
N GLY A 12 -16.66 4.19 7.59
CA GLY A 12 -15.94 4.11 8.85
C GLY A 12 -14.55 3.49 8.72
N ILE A 13 -13.72 3.75 9.71
CA ILE A 13 -12.35 3.26 9.87
C ILE A 13 -12.36 2.22 10.98
N TYR A 14 -11.84 1.04 10.67
CA TYR A 14 -11.77 -0.10 11.58
C TYR A 14 -10.32 -0.55 11.72
N ASP A 15 -9.94 -1.00 12.91
CA ASP A 15 -8.65 -1.64 13.13
C ASP A 15 -8.59 -2.93 12.30
N ALA A 16 -7.55 -3.07 11.48
CA ALA A 16 -7.48 -4.14 10.49
C ALA A 16 -7.10 -5.49 11.11
N LYS A 17 -6.53 -5.51 12.33
CA LYS A 17 -6.14 -6.73 13.04
C LYS A 17 -7.29 -7.29 13.87
N THR A 18 -8.03 -6.41 14.53
CA THR A 18 -9.06 -6.74 15.52
C THR A 18 -10.48 -6.59 14.98
N GLY A 19 -10.67 -5.81 13.92
CA GLY A 19 -11.99 -5.47 13.38
C GLY A 19 -12.76 -4.44 14.21
N ASN A 20 -12.15 -3.89 15.27
CA ASN A 20 -12.79 -2.90 16.13
C ASN A 20 -13.02 -1.59 15.39
N LEU A 21 -14.18 -0.97 15.59
CA LEU A 21 -14.44 0.36 15.07
C LEU A 21 -13.52 1.39 15.75
N ILE A 22 -12.77 2.14 14.94
CA ILE A 22 -11.95 3.26 15.41
C ILE A 22 -12.77 4.55 15.34
N LYS A 23 -13.38 4.81 14.19
CA LYS A 23 -14.19 6.01 13.94
C LYS A 23 -15.13 5.80 12.76
N ASP A 24 -16.38 6.20 12.88
CA ASP A 24 -17.36 6.20 11.80
C ASP A 24 -17.91 7.61 11.52
N GLY A 25 -18.88 7.67 10.60
CA GLY A 25 -19.61 8.90 10.28
C GLY A 25 -18.84 9.83 9.34
N PHE A 26 -17.90 9.32 8.57
CA PHE A 26 -17.18 10.15 7.61
C PHE A 26 -18.07 10.48 6.41
N PRO A 27 -18.20 11.76 6.04
CA PRO A 27 -19.07 12.17 4.93
C PRO A 27 -18.44 11.86 3.56
N THR A 28 -17.12 11.76 3.49
CA THR A 28 -16.37 11.55 2.25
C THR A 28 -15.10 10.72 2.47
N HIS A 29 -14.56 10.15 1.39
CA HIS A 29 -13.27 9.47 1.41
C HIS A 29 -12.11 10.41 1.74
N GLU A 30 -12.18 11.68 1.34
CA GLU A 30 -11.19 12.70 1.68
C GLU A 30 -11.14 12.93 3.20
N SER A 31 -12.29 12.97 3.87
CA SER A 31 -12.35 13.08 5.34
C SER A 31 -11.73 11.87 6.05
N ILE A 32 -11.81 10.69 5.44
CA ILE A 32 -11.16 9.46 5.95
C ILE A 32 -9.63 9.57 5.82
N GLN A 33 -9.15 10.04 4.67
CA GLN A 33 -7.71 10.22 4.44
C GLN A 33 -7.12 11.29 5.37
N ASP A 34 -7.80 12.42 5.51
CA ASP A 34 -7.42 13.49 6.44
C ASP A 34 -7.35 12.98 7.88
N TYR A 35 -8.37 12.26 8.33
CA TYR A 35 -8.39 11.69 9.67
C TYR A 35 -7.21 10.74 9.89
N ALA A 36 -6.95 9.82 8.94
CA ALA A 36 -5.85 8.88 9.04
C ALA A 36 -4.48 9.58 9.12
N ALA A 37 -4.28 10.64 8.32
CA ALA A 37 -3.06 11.44 8.33
C ALA A 37 -2.77 12.10 9.69
N HIS A 38 -3.81 12.41 10.47
CA HIS A 38 -3.71 13.06 11.77
C HIS A 38 -3.72 12.09 12.98
N HIS A 39 -4.06 10.81 12.80
CA HIS A 39 -4.34 9.88 13.93
C HIS A 39 -3.40 8.67 14.05
N TYR A 40 -2.18 8.76 13.52
CA TYR A 40 -1.20 7.66 13.52
C TYR A 40 -1.78 6.34 12.97
N LEU A 41 -2.59 6.46 11.91
CA LEU A 41 -3.19 5.36 11.18
C LEU A 41 -2.52 5.19 9.83
N VAL A 42 -2.50 3.96 9.31
CA VAL A 42 -2.17 3.69 7.91
C VAL A 42 -3.33 2.97 7.24
N LEU A 43 -3.79 3.52 6.12
CA LEU A 43 -4.82 2.94 5.29
C LEU A 43 -4.20 2.00 4.23
N PRO A 44 -4.97 1.06 3.67
CA PRO A 44 -4.48 0.21 2.61
C PRO A 44 -4.11 1.04 1.39
N VAL A 45 -3.12 0.58 0.64
CA VAL A 45 -2.84 1.17 -0.67
C VAL A 45 -4.04 0.91 -1.56
N VAL A 46 -4.51 1.93 -2.27
CA VAL A 46 -5.65 1.83 -3.18
C VAL A 46 -5.21 1.99 -4.64
N ASN A 47 -5.98 1.39 -5.55
CA ASN A 47 -5.87 1.63 -6.99
C ASN A 47 -6.52 2.97 -7.37
N LYS A 48 -6.56 3.28 -8.68
CA LYS A 48 -7.17 4.52 -9.20
C LYS A 48 -8.67 4.61 -8.92
N ASP A 49 -9.35 3.48 -8.77
CA ASP A 49 -10.78 3.36 -8.43
C ASP A 49 -11.05 3.38 -6.91
N CYS A 50 -10.06 3.77 -6.10
CA CYS A 50 -10.13 3.78 -4.64
C CYS A 50 -10.40 2.41 -4.00
N GLN A 51 -10.15 1.31 -4.72
CA GLN A 51 -10.26 -0.04 -4.17
C GLN A 51 -8.93 -0.47 -3.57
N PRO A 52 -8.94 -1.16 -2.41
CA PRO A 52 -7.71 -1.62 -1.77
C PRO A 52 -6.99 -2.64 -2.65
N TRP A 53 -5.67 -2.49 -2.72
CA TRP A 53 -4.78 -3.51 -3.28
C TRP A 53 -4.71 -4.71 -2.34
N LEU A 54 -5.00 -5.88 -2.91
CA LEU A 54 -4.95 -7.15 -2.20
C LEU A 54 -3.84 -8.01 -2.79
N LEU A 55 -2.97 -8.53 -1.92
CA LEU A 55 -2.03 -9.61 -2.23
C LEU A 55 -2.45 -10.84 -1.45
N ASP A 56 -2.69 -11.94 -2.15
CA ASP A 56 -3.25 -13.17 -1.56
C ASP A 56 -4.53 -12.93 -0.73
N GLY A 57 -5.37 -12.00 -1.21
CA GLY A 57 -6.61 -11.59 -0.54
C GLY A 57 -6.43 -10.70 0.70
N GLN A 58 -5.20 -10.30 1.04
CA GLN A 58 -4.90 -9.44 2.18
C GLN A 58 -4.53 -8.02 1.74
N PRO A 59 -4.99 -6.97 2.47
CA PRO A 59 -4.63 -5.61 2.17
C PRO A 59 -3.14 -5.33 2.38
N ILE A 60 -2.57 -4.56 1.47
CA ILE A 60 -1.19 -4.06 1.55
C ILE A 60 -1.19 -2.64 2.10
N PHE A 61 -0.22 -2.33 2.96
CA PHE A 61 -0.01 -1.00 3.55
C PHE A 61 1.32 -0.44 3.09
N CYS A 62 1.40 0.87 2.86
CA CYS A 62 2.66 1.54 2.54
C CYS A 62 3.08 2.42 3.72
N LEU A 63 4.14 2.02 4.43
CA LEU A 63 4.75 2.83 5.46
C LEU A 63 5.81 3.75 4.85
N ARG A 64 5.73 5.04 5.19
CA ARG A 64 6.71 6.08 4.81
C ARG A 64 6.94 6.22 3.30
N GLY A 65 5.98 5.80 2.48
CA GLY A 65 6.01 5.99 1.02
C GLY A 65 6.89 5.01 0.24
N THR A 66 7.69 4.18 0.91
CA THR A 66 8.67 3.30 0.24
C THR A 66 8.65 1.85 0.69
N ARG A 67 8.05 1.54 1.85
CA ARG A 67 8.04 0.18 2.40
C ARG A 67 6.61 -0.38 2.42
N TYR A 68 6.40 -1.46 1.69
CA TYR A 68 5.12 -2.17 1.70
C TYR A 68 5.12 -3.27 2.75
N GLU A 69 3.99 -3.43 3.44
CA GLU A 69 3.83 -4.42 4.49
C GLU A 69 2.42 -5.03 4.47
N ASN A 70 2.29 -6.26 4.97
CA ASN A 70 1.00 -6.89 5.23
C ASN A 70 0.49 -6.60 6.66
N LEU A 71 -0.65 -7.19 7.04
CA LEU A 71 -1.24 -7.05 8.38
C LEU A 71 -0.35 -7.57 9.51
N LYS A 72 0.58 -8.48 9.24
CA LYS A 72 1.51 -9.05 10.22
C LYS A 72 2.81 -8.26 10.36
N ASP A 73 2.90 -7.11 9.71
CA ASP A 73 4.11 -6.27 9.69
C ASP A 73 5.29 -6.93 8.95
N GLU A 74 5.00 -7.93 8.10
CA GLU A 74 5.98 -8.54 7.21
C GLU A 74 6.20 -7.62 6.01
N VAL A 75 7.47 -7.38 5.67
CA VAL A 75 7.86 -6.57 4.51
C VAL A 75 7.54 -7.33 3.25
N LEU A 76 6.87 -6.66 2.32
CA LEU A 76 6.57 -7.19 1.00
C LEU A 76 7.49 -6.53 -0.02
N HIS A 77 8.13 -7.34 -0.87
CA HIS A 77 9.00 -6.89 -1.95
C HIS A 77 8.16 -6.42 -3.14
N LEU A 78 7.43 -5.33 -2.94
CA LEU A 78 6.54 -4.71 -3.91
C LEU A 78 7.11 -3.38 -4.37
N ALA A 79 6.83 -3.03 -5.62
CA ALA A 79 7.08 -1.70 -6.14
C ALA A 79 5.84 -1.15 -6.82
N ARG A 80 5.57 0.14 -6.62
CA ARG A 80 4.43 0.81 -7.28
C ARG A 80 4.81 1.15 -8.71
N CYS A 81 3.98 0.72 -9.65
CA CYS A 81 4.16 1.00 -11.06
C CYS A 81 3.98 2.51 -11.32
N PRO A 82 4.96 3.18 -11.96
CA PRO A 82 4.88 4.61 -12.24
C PRO A 82 3.77 4.96 -13.24
N ASP A 83 3.49 4.08 -14.21
CA ASP A 83 2.49 4.32 -15.26
C ASP A 83 1.04 4.16 -14.77
N CYS A 84 0.73 3.01 -14.18
CA CYS A 84 -0.65 2.68 -13.85
C CYS A 84 -1.00 2.83 -12.36
N GLY A 85 0.00 3.02 -11.49
CA GLY A 85 -0.18 3.06 -10.04
C GLY A 85 -0.48 1.71 -9.40
N GLY A 86 -0.48 0.62 -10.18
CA GLY A 86 -0.57 -0.76 -9.70
C GLY A 86 0.73 -1.25 -9.07
N MET A 87 0.86 -2.55 -8.87
CA MET A 87 2.03 -3.15 -8.20
C MET A 87 2.81 -4.07 -9.14
N GLY A 88 4.12 -4.08 -9.00
CA GLY A 88 4.96 -5.21 -9.38
C GLY A 88 5.32 -6.01 -8.13
N ILE A 89 5.46 -7.33 -8.29
CA ILE A 89 5.89 -8.25 -7.23
C ILE A 89 7.29 -8.73 -7.59
N ARG A 90 8.26 -8.61 -6.67
CA ARG A 90 9.57 -9.23 -6.83
C ARG A 90 9.53 -10.63 -6.22
N ASP A 91 9.97 -11.62 -6.98
CA ASP A 91 10.32 -12.94 -6.45
C ASP A 91 11.71 -12.84 -5.80
N ASP A 92 11.92 -13.46 -4.64
CA ASP A 92 13.04 -13.18 -3.72
C ASP A 92 14.41 -13.72 -4.20
N GLU A 93 14.58 -14.00 -5.49
CA GLU A 93 15.88 -14.39 -6.05
C GLU A 93 16.57 -13.17 -6.68
N PRO A 94 17.57 -12.55 -6.01
CA PRO A 94 18.37 -11.50 -6.60
C PRO A 94 19.30 -12.09 -7.68
N VAL A 95 18.78 -12.31 -8.88
CA VAL A 95 19.62 -12.48 -10.06
C VAL A 95 20.13 -11.11 -10.48
N VAL A 96 21.40 -10.88 -10.17
CA VAL A 96 22.21 -9.65 -10.29
C VAL A 96 22.19 -8.91 -11.64
N GLU A 97 21.42 -9.36 -12.63
CA GLU A 97 21.54 -8.88 -14.02
C GLU A 97 20.25 -8.25 -14.60
N SER A 98 19.11 -8.25 -13.89
CA SER A 98 17.94 -7.44 -14.28
C SER A 98 17.00 -7.16 -13.10
N ASP A 99 17.09 -5.95 -12.52
CA ASP A 99 16.21 -5.47 -11.43
C ASP A 99 14.87 -4.91 -11.96
N CYS A 100 14.47 -5.35 -13.17
CA CYS A 100 13.22 -4.99 -13.80
C CYS A 100 12.07 -5.77 -13.18
N ILE A 101 11.14 -5.07 -12.53
CA ILE A 101 9.91 -5.65 -12.04
C ILE A 101 8.81 -5.46 -13.07
N ARG A 102 7.91 -6.44 -13.21
CA ARG A 102 6.75 -6.33 -14.09
C ARG A 102 5.50 -6.01 -13.30
N CYS A 103 4.79 -4.96 -13.69
CA CYS A 103 3.50 -4.64 -13.08
C CYS A 103 2.47 -5.74 -13.38
N VAL A 104 1.80 -6.25 -12.35
CA VAL A 104 0.75 -7.27 -12.50
C VAL A 104 -0.55 -6.71 -13.09
N SER A 105 -0.72 -5.38 -13.11
CA SER A 105 -1.92 -4.73 -13.67
C SER A 105 -1.78 -4.38 -15.15
N CYS A 106 -0.70 -3.69 -15.55
CA CYS A 106 -0.52 -3.21 -16.93
C CYS A 106 0.56 -3.96 -17.71
N GLY A 107 1.32 -4.84 -17.06
CA GLY A 107 2.42 -5.56 -17.69
C GLY A 107 3.65 -4.72 -18.00
N HIS A 108 3.67 -3.42 -17.65
CA HIS A 108 4.82 -2.53 -17.80
C HIS A 108 5.99 -3.03 -16.95
N GLU A 109 7.17 -3.10 -17.57
CA GLU A 109 8.42 -3.45 -16.92
C GLU A 109 9.15 -2.16 -16.53
N PHE A 110 9.52 -2.03 -15.26
CA PHE A 110 10.20 -0.85 -14.75
C PHE A 110 11.33 -1.24 -13.81
N ASP A 111 12.41 -0.48 -13.87
CA ASP A 111 13.53 -0.66 -12.95
C ASP A 111 13.14 -0.12 -11.58
N THR A 112 13.56 -0.83 -10.54
CA THR A 112 13.21 -0.50 -9.16
C THR A 112 14.39 0.00 -8.34
N ARG A 113 15.55 0.19 -8.97
CA ARG A 113 16.61 1.04 -8.46
C ARG A 113 16.05 2.45 -8.49
N LEU A 114 15.70 2.95 -7.31
CA LEU A 114 15.52 4.38 -7.05
C LEU A 114 16.54 5.15 -7.90
N GLU A 115 16.07 5.92 -8.87
CA GLU A 115 16.90 6.94 -9.50
C GLU A 115 17.40 7.81 -8.35
N MET A 116 18.67 7.62 -7.97
CA MET A 116 19.43 8.61 -7.23
C MET A 116 19.50 9.82 -8.16
N MET A 117 18.47 10.65 -8.16
CA MET A 117 18.55 12.00 -8.72
C MET A 117 19.48 12.79 -7.80
N GLU A 118 20.77 12.69 -8.08
CA GLU A 118 21.76 13.65 -7.63
C GLU A 118 21.30 15.03 -8.16
N SER A 119 20.98 15.95 -7.27
CA SER A 119 20.82 17.38 -7.57
C SER A 119 22.08 18.13 -7.16
#